data_AF-A0AAN8K3I4-F1
#
_entry.id   AF-A0AAN8K3I4-F1
#
_cell.length_a   1.000
_cell.length_b   1.000
_cell.length_c   1.000
_cell.angle_alpha   90.00
_cell.angle_beta   90.00
_cell.angle_gamma   90.00
#
_symmetry.space_group_name_H-M   'P 1'
#
loop_
_entity.id
_entity.type
_entity.pdbx_description
1 polymer ?
#
loop_
_entity_poly.entity_id
_entity_poly.type
_entity_poly.pdbx_seq_one_letter_code
_entity_poly.pdbx_strand_id
1 'polypeptide(L)'
;MTPTQQAAYTAALIGEIGGDTNQVYTSYAFTDKHRRLANITTATSARQSWDDPPYLSLHWDSKLLEKLNDKYSLEERLTVAVGTQDEVKLLAVPKYQPGTDENTGEIIMRKTAELVKLWNCGKSIINM
;
A
#
# COMPACT_ATOMS: atom_id res chain seq x y z
N MET A 1 15.61 2.81 -6.52
CA MET A 1 15.40 3.08 -7.96
C MET A 1 15.93 4.47 -8.23
N THR A 2 16.85 4.64 -9.18
CA THR A 2 17.40 5.96 -9.53
C THR A 2 16.47 6.70 -10.49
N PRO A 3 16.57 8.04 -10.60
CA PRO A 3 15.79 8.83 -11.56
C PRO A 3 15.90 8.32 -12.99
N THR A 4 17.10 7.87 -13.40
CA THR A 4 17.37 7.28 -14.72
C THR A 4 16.64 5.95 -14.91
N GLN A 5 16.64 5.08 -13.90
CA GLN A 5 15.93 3.78 -13.96
C GLN A 5 14.41 3.97 -14.06
N GLN A 6 13.87 4.98 -13.39
CA GLN A 6 12.44 5.26 -13.40
C GLN A 6 11.98 5.94 -14.70
N ALA A 7 12.81 6.81 -15.28
CA ALA A 7 12.59 7.38 -16.61
C ALA A 7 12.59 6.29 -17.69
N ALA A 8 13.53 5.34 -17.62
CA ALA A 8 13.58 4.18 -18.50
C ALA A 8 12.34 3.29 -18.36
N TYR A 9 11.90 3.02 -17.12
CA TYR A 9 10.67 2.25 -16.87
C TYR A 9 9.43 2.97 -17.43
N THR A 10 9.34 4.29 -17.27
CA THR A 10 8.22 5.09 -17.78
C THR A 10 8.20 5.10 -19.31
N ALA A 11 9.36 5.26 -19.96
CA ALA A 11 9.49 5.19 -21.42
C ALA A 11 9.11 3.81 -21.97
N ALA A 12 9.52 2.74 -21.30
CA ALA A 12 9.13 1.37 -21.67
C ALA A 12 7.61 1.17 -21.60
N LEU A 13 6.97 1.64 -20.51
CA LEU A 13 5.53 1.52 -20.31
C LEU A 13 4.74 2.30 -21.38
N ILE A 14 5.23 3.47 -21.79
CA ILE A 14 4.64 4.28 -22.86
C ILE A 14 4.80 3.61 -24.23
N GLY A 15 5.97 3.02 -24.49
CA GLY A 15 6.21 2.25 -25.72
C GLY A 15 5.30 1.02 -25.84
N GLU A 16 5.14 0.26 -24.77
CA GLU A 16 4.28 -0.94 -24.74
C GLU A 16 2.81 -0.65 -25.04
N ILE A 17 2.30 0.53 -24.66
CA ILE A 17 0.92 0.96 -24.97
C ILE A 17 0.79 1.68 -26.32
N GLY A 18 1.86 1.69 -27.13
CA GLY A 18 1.88 2.31 -28.47
C GLY A 18 2.04 3.83 -28.49
N GLY A 19 2.49 4.44 -27.39
CA GLY A 19 2.76 5.88 -27.31
C GLY A 19 4.12 6.28 -27.88
N ASP A 20 4.24 7.51 -28.37
CA ASP A 20 5.49 8.06 -28.90
C ASP A 20 6.43 8.46 -27.76
N THR A 21 7.48 7.67 -27.56
CA THR A 21 8.48 7.90 -26.50
C THR A 21 9.31 9.17 -26.72
N ASN A 22 9.32 9.75 -27.94
CA ASN A 22 10.02 11.00 -28.23
C ASN A 22 9.23 12.26 -27.80
N GLN A 23 7.94 12.13 -27.52
CA GLN A 23 7.11 13.22 -26.98
C GLN A 23 7.21 13.33 -25.46
N VAL A 24 7.86 12.35 -24.82
CA VAL A 24 7.96 12.25 -23.36
C VAL A 24 9.26 12.88 -22.88
N TYR A 25 9.38 14.19 -23.02
CA TYR A 25 10.34 14.99 -22.24
C TYR A 25 9.75 15.35 -20.88
N THR A 26 9.22 14.37 -20.14
CA THR A 26 8.75 14.62 -18.78
C THR A 26 9.93 14.51 -17.83
N SER A 27 10.31 15.61 -17.19
CA SER A 27 11.34 15.59 -16.15
C SER A 27 10.95 14.60 -15.05
N TYR A 28 11.93 13.98 -14.38
CA TYR A 28 11.70 13.09 -13.24
C TYR A 28 10.71 13.69 -12.22
N ALA A 29 10.86 14.99 -11.94
CA ALA A 29 9.99 15.72 -11.03
C ALA A 29 8.53 15.76 -11.51
N PHE A 30 8.30 15.91 -12.82
CA PHE A 30 6.96 15.88 -13.41
C PHE A 30 6.34 14.48 -13.29
N THR A 31 7.06 13.44 -13.70
CA THR A 31 6.57 12.05 -13.63
C THR A 31 6.30 11.62 -12.18
N ASP A 32 7.19 11.94 -11.24
CA ASP A 32 6.98 11.61 -9.83
C ASP A 32 5.77 12.37 -9.25
N LYS A 33 5.62 13.66 -9.56
CA LYS A 33 4.45 14.45 -9.16
C LYS A 33 3.16 13.85 -9.73
N HIS A 34 3.14 13.52 -11.02
CA HIS A 34 1.97 12.91 -11.65
C HIS A 34 1.62 11.55 -11.04
N ARG A 35 2.63 10.70 -10.79
CA ARG A 35 2.43 9.41 -10.14
C ARG A 35 1.86 9.56 -8.73
N ARG A 36 2.36 10.52 -7.94
CA ARG A 36 1.80 10.81 -6.61
C ARG A 36 0.34 11.23 -6.70
N LEU A 37 -0.01 12.11 -7.64
CA LEU A 37 -1.39 12.54 -7.86
C LEU A 37 -2.28 11.36 -8.27
N ALA A 38 -1.85 10.56 -9.25
CA ALA A 38 -2.57 9.38 -9.68
C ALA A 38 -2.79 8.39 -8.53
N ASN A 39 -1.76 8.11 -7.73
CA ASN A 39 -1.87 7.24 -6.56
C ASN A 39 -2.88 7.78 -5.53
N ILE A 40 -2.88 9.10 -5.27
CA ILE A 40 -3.85 9.74 -4.37
C ILE A 40 -5.27 9.57 -4.93
N THR A 41 -5.48 9.83 -6.22
CA THR A 41 -6.77 9.67 -6.88
C THR A 41 -7.26 8.23 -6.77
N THR A 42 -6.43 7.26 -7.17
CA THR A 42 -6.78 5.83 -7.09
C THR A 42 -7.10 5.38 -5.68
N ALA A 43 -6.28 5.77 -4.69
CA ALA A 43 -6.53 5.44 -3.28
C ALA A 43 -7.82 6.07 -2.76
N THR A 44 -8.12 7.31 -3.16
CA THR A 44 -9.36 8.01 -2.79
C THR A 44 -10.57 7.31 -3.39
N SER A 45 -10.52 6.97 -4.67
CA SER A 45 -11.59 6.24 -5.35
C SER A 45 -11.83 4.86 -4.72
N ALA A 46 -10.77 4.10 -4.43
CA ALA A 46 -10.88 2.79 -3.77
C ALA A 46 -11.55 2.90 -2.39
N ARG A 47 -11.22 3.95 -1.63
CA ARG A 47 -11.84 4.21 -0.33
C ARG A 47 -13.30 4.65 -0.45
N GLN A 48 -13.65 5.43 -1.48
CA GLN A 48 -15.04 5.84 -1.73
C GLN A 48 -15.92 4.68 -2.20
N SER A 49 -15.36 3.73 -2.93
CA SER A 49 -16.04 2.51 -3.35
C SER A 49 -16.06 1.41 -2.28
N TRP A 50 -15.49 1.68 -1.09
CA TRP A 50 -15.48 0.72 -0.01
C TRP A 50 -16.88 0.55 0.56
N ASP A 51 -17.44 -0.65 0.41
CA ASP A 51 -18.63 -1.08 1.11
C ASP A 51 -18.21 -2.08 2.20
N ASP A 52 -18.57 -1.76 3.44
CA ASP A 52 -18.13 -2.52 4.61
C ASP A 52 -18.99 -3.78 4.79
N PRO A 53 -18.44 -5.00 4.59
CA PRO A 53 -19.19 -6.23 4.81
C PRO A 53 -19.54 -6.37 6.30
N PRO A 54 -20.69 -6.96 6.66
CA PRO A 54 -21.15 -7.02 8.06
C PRO A 54 -20.27 -7.89 8.98
N TYR A 55 -19.49 -8.82 8.41
CA TYR A 55 -18.66 -9.76 9.15
C TYR A 55 -17.29 -9.86 8.50
N LEU A 56 -16.27 -9.42 9.22
CA LEU A 56 -14.88 -9.38 8.76
C LEU A 56 -13.96 -10.08 9.76
N SER A 57 -13.05 -10.87 9.22
CA SER A 57 -11.85 -11.34 9.89
C SER A 57 -10.70 -10.40 9.59
N LEU A 58 -10.07 -9.86 10.63
CA LEU A 58 -8.93 -8.97 10.51
C LEU A 58 -7.64 -9.79 10.55
N HIS A 59 -6.87 -9.75 9.47
CA HIS A 59 -5.59 -10.44 9.39
C HIS A 59 -4.45 -9.42 9.32
N TRP A 60 -3.44 -9.63 10.15
CA TRP A 60 -2.18 -8.91 10.03
C TRP A 60 -1.01 -9.89 10.03
N ASP A 61 -0.19 -9.85 8.99
CA ASP A 61 0.97 -10.72 8.88
C ASP A 61 2.11 -10.01 8.14
N SER A 62 3.27 -9.97 8.77
CA SER A 62 4.50 -9.44 8.17
C SER A 62 5.10 -10.40 7.12
N LYS A 63 4.69 -11.68 7.12
CA LYS A 63 5.20 -12.72 6.21
C LYS A 63 4.46 -12.78 4.87
N LEU A 64 3.22 -12.28 4.81
CA LEU A 64 2.41 -12.32 3.58
C LEU A 64 3.05 -11.53 2.42
N LEU A 65 4.01 -10.65 2.69
CA LEU A 65 4.69 -9.83 1.69
C LEU A 65 6.22 -9.83 1.86
N GLU A 66 6.85 -11.02 1.93
CA GLU A 66 8.32 -11.15 1.95
C GLU A 66 9.02 -10.32 0.87
N LYS A 67 8.39 -10.17 -0.31
CA LYS A 67 8.92 -9.39 -1.44
C LYS A 67 8.94 -7.87 -1.23
N LEU A 68 8.27 -7.35 -0.20
CA LEU A 68 8.26 -5.93 0.14
C LEU A 68 9.25 -5.55 1.24
N ASN A 69 9.81 -6.54 1.93
CA ASN A 69 10.87 -6.30 2.91
C ASN A 69 12.21 -6.16 2.17
N ASP A 70 12.78 -4.96 2.25
CA ASP A 70 14.14 -4.71 1.80
C ASP A 70 15.08 -5.13 2.93
N LYS A 71 15.98 -6.09 2.65
CA LYS A 71 16.97 -6.57 3.63
C LYS A 71 17.94 -5.48 4.11
N TYR A 72 18.00 -4.35 3.42
CA TYR A 72 18.79 -3.18 3.80
C TYR A 72 17.97 -2.09 4.52
N SER A 73 16.66 -2.32 4.69
CA SER A 73 15.76 -1.44 5.43
C SER A 73 15.72 -1.84 6.90
N LEU A 74 15.87 -0.86 7.78
CA LEU A 74 15.58 -1.03 9.22
C LEU A 74 14.08 -1.06 9.50
N GLU A 75 13.25 -0.71 8.52
CA GLU A 75 11.79 -0.76 8.60
C GLU A 75 11.26 -2.06 8.00
N GLU A 76 10.34 -2.72 8.71
CA GLU A 76 9.53 -3.82 8.24
C GLU A 76 8.16 -3.35 7.72
N ARG A 77 7.55 -4.18 6.89
CA ARG A 77 6.21 -3.99 6.35
C ARG A 77 5.22 -4.92 7.03
N LEU A 78 4.14 -4.35 7.54
CA LEU A 78 3.02 -5.10 8.10
C LEU A 78 1.89 -5.13 7.07
N THR A 79 1.49 -6.31 6.60
CA THR A 79 0.27 -6.45 5.81
C THR A 79 -0.92 -6.35 6.75
N VAL A 80 -1.87 -5.46 6.49
CA VAL A 80 -3.15 -5.42 7.21
C VAL A 80 -4.26 -5.61 6.20
N ALA A 81 -5.00 -6.70 6.35
CA ALA A 81 -6.08 -7.09 5.45
C ALA A 81 -7.32 -7.47 6.26
N VAL A 82 -8.48 -7.35 5.64
CA VAL A 82 -9.74 -7.86 6.17
C VAL A 82 -10.34 -8.81 5.16
N GLY A 83 -10.96 -9.87 5.63
CA GLY A 83 -11.54 -10.88 4.77
C GLY A 83 -12.89 -11.36 5.25
N THR A 84 -13.68 -11.82 4.29
CA THR A 84 -14.82 -12.72 4.50
C THR A 84 -14.39 -14.13 4.12
N GLN A 85 -15.32 -15.09 4.15
CA GLN A 85 -15.06 -16.44 3.66
C GLN A 85 -14.70 -16.47 2.16
N ASP A 86 -15.21 -15.51 1.37
CA ASP A 86 -15.14 -15.54 -0.09
C ASP A 86 -14.09 -14.57 -0.66
N GLU A 87 -13.73 -13.53 0.09
CA GLU A 87 -12.86 -12.45 -0.40
C GLU A 87 -11.95 -11.91 0.69
N VAL A 88 -10.69 -11.63 0.34
CA VAL A 88 -9.74 -10.89 1.19
C VAL A 88 -9.39 -9.57 0.52
N LYS A 89 -9.53 -8.47 1.27
CA LYS A 89 -9.19 -7.12 0.85
C LYS A 89 -8.04 -6.57 1.68
N LEU A 90 -7.02 -6.05 0.99
CA LEU A 90 -5.87 -5.40 1.63
C LEU A 90 -6.26 -3.98 2.06
N LEU A 91 -6.16 -3.68 3.35
CA LEU A 91 -6.40 -2.33 3.87
C LEU A 91 -5.18 -1.43 3.65
N ALA A 92 -3.98 -1.91 3.99
CA ALA A 92 -2.72 -1.23 3.72
C ALA A 92 -1.51 -2.13 4.05
N VAL A 93 -0.32 -1.63 3.71
CA VAL A 93 0.97 -2.20 4.11
C VAL A 93 1.81 -1.15 4.87
N PRO A 94 1.43 -0.75 6.09
CA PRO A 94 2.18 0.22 6.89
C PRO A 94 3.61 -0.25 7.15
N LYS A 95 4.49 0.73 7.32
CA LYS A 95 5.85 0.50 7.81
C LYS A 95 5.89 0.59 9.32
N TYR A 96 6.78 -0.18 9.93
CA TYR A 96 7.22 0.03 11.30
C TYR A 96 8.69 -0.35 11.45
N GLN A 97 9.33 0.13 12.50
CA GLN A 97 10.71 -0.22 12.80
C GLN A 97 10.72 -1.18 14.00
N PRO A 98 11.08 -2.47 13.82
CA PRO A 98 11.24 -3.40 14.94
C PRO A 98 12.50 -3.06 15.76
N GLY A 99 12.55 -3.56 17.00
CA GLY A 99 13.76 -3.47 17.83
C GLY A 99 14.04 -2.08 18.42
N THR A 100 13.04 -1.20 18.44
CA THR A 100 13.03 0.02 19.25
C THR A 100 12.67 -0.30 20.71
N ASP A 101 12.72 0.70 21.59
CA ASP A 101 12.24 0.56 22.98
C ASP A 101 10.71 0.30 23.07
N GLU A 102 9.96 0.62 22.00
CA GLU A 102 8.51 0.33 21.89
C GLU A 102 8.27 -1.14 21.53
N ASN A 103 7.28 -1.78 22.18
CA ASN A 103 6.93 -3.17 21.93
C ASN A 103 6.34 -3.34 20.53
N THR A 104 6.87 -4.28 19.73
CA THR A 104 6.40 -4.54 18.36
C THR A 104 4.89 -4.81 18.28
N GLY A 105 4.33 -5.56 19.24
CA GLY A 105 2.91 -5.84 19.30
C GLY A 105 2.05 -4.57 19.50
N GLU A 106 2.54 -3.61 20.29
CA GLU A 106 1.86 -2.33 20.49
C GLU A 106 1.87 -1.48 19.21
N ILE A 107 3.00 -1.45 18.49
CA ILE A 107 3.12 -0.74 17.22
C ILE A 107 2.14 -1.32 16.19
N ILE A 108 2.11 -2.65 16.07
CA ILE A 108 1.22 -3.38 15.16
C ILE A 108 -0.24 -3.08 15.52
N MET A 109 -0.62 -3.23 16.79
CA MET A 109 -1.99 -2.98 17.25
C MET A 109 -2.42 -1.54 16.93
N ARG A 110 -1.57 -0.55 17.21
CA ARG A 110 -1.85 0.87 16.93
C ARG A 110 -2.04 1.12 15.44
N LYS A 111 -1.13 0.61 14.60
CA LYS A 111 -1.21 0.77 13.13
C LYS A 111 -2.46 0.10 12.57
N THR A 112 -2.79 -1.09 13.04
CA THR A 112 -4.00 -1.80 12.63
C THR A 112 -5.26 -1.03 13.06
N ALA A 113 -5.31 -0.52 14.29
CA ALA A 113 -6.45 0.28 14.76
C ALA A 113 -6.62 1.59 13.98
N GLU A 114 -5.52 2.28 13.64
CA GLU A 114 -5.53 3.46 12.76
C GLU A 114 -6.17 3.14 11.40
N LEU A 115 -5.81 2.00 10.80
CA LEU A 115 -6.32 1.57 9.50
C LEU A 115 -7.79 1.15 9.56
N VAL A 116 -8.18 0.38 10.56
CA VAL A 116 -9.59 -0.02 10.76
C VAL A 116 -10.49 1.21 10.91
N LYS A 117 -10.02 2.25 11.62
CA LYS A 117 -10.73 3.54 11.72
C LYS A 117 -10.75 4.28 10.39
N LEU A 118 -9.64 4.30 9.67
CA LEU A 118 -9.53 4.95 8.36
C LEU A 118 -10.52 4.36 7.35
N TRP A 119 -10.67 3.03 7.34
CA TRP A 119 -11.58 2.31 6.46
C TRP A 119 -13.01 2.17 7.02
N ASN A 120 -13.26 2.70 8.23
CA ASN A 120 -14.57 2.68 8.90
C ASN A 120 -15.20 1.28 9.03
N CYS A 121 -14.39 0.24 9.21
CA CYS A 121 -14.83 -1.16 9.23
C CYS A 121 -14.81 -1.81 10.63
N GLY A 122 -14.48 -1.05 11.68
CA GLY A 122 -14.23 -1.60 13.01
C GLY A 122 -15.43 -2.26 13.69
N LYS A 123 -16.66 -1.92 13.29
CA LYS A 123 -17.87 -2.54 13.84
C LYS A 123 -18.15 -3.92 13.26
N SER A 124 -17.58 -4.22 12.10
CA SER A 124 -17.82 -5.44 11.35
C SER A 124 -16.77 -6.51 11.64
N ILE A 125 -15.70 -6.15 12.35
CA ILE A 125 -14.66 -7.10 12.76
C ILE A 125 -15.20 -8.00 13.87
N ILE A 126 -15.27 -9.29 13.59
CA ILE A 126 -15.77 -10.31 14.54
C ILE A 126 -14.66 -11.23 15.06
N ASN A 127 -13.50 -11.24 14.40
CA ASN A 127 -12.33 -12.02 14.78
C ASN A 127 -11.04 -11.41 14.21
N MET A 128 -9.91 -11.83 14.79
CA MET A 128 -8.54 -11.54 14.35
C MET A 128 -7.77 -12.85 14.17
#